data_AF-A0AAV7AHE8-F1
#
_entry.id   AF-A0AAV7AHE8-F1
#
_cell.length_a   1.000
_cell.length_b   1.000
_cell.length_c   1.000
_cell.angle_alpha   90.00
_cell.angle_beta   90.00
_cell.angle_gamma   90.00
#
_symmetry.space_group_name_H-M   'P 1'
#
loop_
_entity.id
_entity.type
_entity.pdbx_description
1 polymer ?
#
loop_
_entity_poly.entity_id
_entity_poly.type
_entity_poly.pdbx_seq_one_letter_code
_entity_poly.pdbx_strand_id
1 'polypeptide(L)'
;MIKFFLIVNKQGQTRLSRYYDRVEVQRRTLLESEVIKLCLSRPKDQCSFVEYKDFKLVYRQYAALFIVVGIDESEVSEAML
;
A
#
# COMPACT_ATOMS: atom_id res chain seq x y z
N MET A 1 1.11 8.67 -9.51
CA MET A 1 -0.37 8.51 -9.47
C MET A 1 -0.75 7.40 -8.49
N ILE A 2 -1.99 7.37 -7.97
CA ILE A 2 -2.46 6.25 -7.11
C ILE A 2 -2.66 4.99 -7.96
N LYS A 3 -2.01 3.89 -7.57
CA LYS A 3 -2.01 2.61 -8.31
C LYS A 3 -2.99 1.61 -7.70
N PHE A 4 -3.04 1.56 -6.37
CA PHE A 4 -3.95 0.67 -5.66
C PHE A 4 -4.32 1.20 -4.27
N PHE A 5 -5.45 0.71 -3.77
CA PHE A 5 -6.02 1.01 -2.47
C PHE A 5 -6.49 -0.28 -1.82
N LEU A 6 -6.01 -0.56 -0.61
CA LEU A 6 -6.29 -1.76 0.16
C LEU A 6 -6.86 -1.39 1.53
N ILE A 7 -7.81 -2.20 2.00
CA ILE A 7 -8.25 -2.22 3.39
C ILE A 7 -7.98 -3.61 3.93
N VAL A 8 -7.30 -3.68 5.07
CA VAL A 8 -6.77 -4.92 5.63
C VAL A 8 -7.08 -4.95 7.12
N ASN A 9 -7.42 -6.10 7.70
CA ASN A 9 -7.56 -6.19 9.15
C ASN A 9 -6.19 -6.45 9.82
N LYS A 10 -6.17 -6.43 11.17
CA LYS A 10 -4.98 -6.76 11.97
C LYS A 10 -4.37 -8.14 11.71
N GLN A 11 -5.13 -9.07 11.11
CA GLN A 11 -4.68 -10.43 10.79
C GLN A 11 -4.09 -10.55 9.38
N GLY A 12 -4.05 -9.46 8.60
CA GLY A 12 -3.56 -9.48 7.22
C GLY A 12 -4.59 -9.89 6.18
N GLN A 13 -5.87 -10.00 6.55
CA GLN A 13 -6.94 -10.32 5.60
C GLN A 13 -7.41 -9.06 4.87
N THR A 14 -7.30 -9.07 3.54
CA THR A 14 -7.82 -8.02 2.66
C THR A 14 -9.35 -8.01 2.69
N ARG A 15 -9.93 -6.87 3.09
CA ARG A 15 -11.38 -6.60 3.08
C ARG A 15 -11.82 -5.85 1.83
N LEU A 16 -10.94 -5.03 1.28
CA LEU A 16 -11.14 -4.33 0.03
C LEU A 16 -9.82 -4.25 -0.71
N SER A 17 -9.85 -4.54 -2.00
CA SER A 17 -8.74 -4.35 -2.92
C SER A 17 -9.24 -3.66 -4.17
N ARG A 18 -8.66 -2.50 -4.49
CA ARG A 18 -8.96 -1.74 -5.70
C ARG A 18 -7.67 -1.35 -6.39
N TYR A 19 -7.55 -1.73 -7.66
CA TYR A 19 -6.46 -1.32 -8.54
C TYR A 19 -7.02 -0.36 -9.59
N TYR A 20 -6.29 0.73 -9.83
CA TYR A 20 -6.66 1.72 -10.83
C TYR A 20 -6.10 1.38 -12.21
N ASP A 21 -5.04 0.57 -12.26
CA ASP A 21 -4.46 0.03 -13.49
C ASP A 21 -4.76 -1.46 -13.69
N ARG A 22 -4.65 -1.90 -14.94
CA ARG A 22 -4.69 -3.34 -15.29
C ARG A 22 -3.40 -3.98 -14.81
N VAL A 23 -3.53 -4.88 -13.84
CA VAL A 23 -2.43 -5.68 -13.30
C VAL A 23 -2.89 -7.13 -13.31
N GLU A 24 -2.00 -8.04 -13.71
CA GLU A 24 -2.28 -9.47 -13.70
C GLU A 24 -2.62 -9.96 -12.29
N VAL A 25 -3.59 -10.86 -12.18
CA VAL A 25 -4.12 -11.35 -10.89
C VAL A 25 -3.01 -11.95 -10.02
N GLN A 26 -2.11 -12.74 -10.61
CA GLN A 26 -0.99 -13.34 -9.87
C GLN A 26 -0.07 -12.27 -9.26
N ARG A 27 0.22 -11.21 -10.03
CA ARG A 27 1.06 -10.10 -9.58
C ARG A 27 0.38 -9.27 -8.51
N ARG A 28 -0.95 -9.10 -8.58
CA ARG A 28 -1.76 -8.46 -7.51
C ARG A 28 -1.66 -9.23 -6.20
N THR A 29 -1.86 -10.54 -6.22
CA THR A 29 -1.82 -11.37 -5.00
C THR A 29 -0.45 -11.34 -4.32
N LEU A 30 0.63 -11.42 -5.10
CA LEU A 30 2.00 -11.32 -4.57
C LEU A 30 2.25 -9.94 -3.96
N LEU A 31 1.88 -8.87 -4.68
CA LEU A 31 2.05 -7.50 -4.22
C LEU A 31 1.28 -7.23 -2.93
N GLU A 32 0.01 -7.65 -2.83
CA GLU A 32 -0.78 -7.46 -1.60
C GLU A 32 -0.13 -8.16 -0.42
N SER A 33 0.28 -9.42 -0.58
CA SER A 33 0.90 -10.19 0.49
C SER A 33 2.16 -9.50 1.05
N GLU A 34 3.03 -9.02 0.16
CA GLU A 34 4.26 -8.34 0.55
C GLU A 34 3.98 -6.98 1.21
N VAL A 35 3.10 -6.17 0.62
CA VAL A 35 2.71 -4.85 1.14
C VAL A 35 2.02 -4.97 2.51
N ILE A 36 1.09 -5.91 2.67
CA ILE A 36 0.37 -6.15 3.92
C ILE A 36 1.35 -6.55 5.02
N LYS A 37 2.25 -7.50 4.72
CA LYS A 37 3.25 -7.95 5.69
C LYS A 37 4.17 -6.82 6.12
N LEU A 38 4.57 -5.95 5.19
CA LEU A 38 5.40 -4.78 5.45
C LEU A 38 4.69 -3.74 6.32
N CYS A 39 3.41 -3.45 6.04
CA CYS A 39 2.65 -2.47 6.82
C CYS A 39 2.31 -2.98 8.23
N LEU A 40 1.99 -4.26 8.40
CA LEU A 40 1.61 -4.84 9.70
C LEU A 40 2.79 -5.08 10.64
N SER A 41 4.01 -5.24 10.10
CA SER A 41 5.22 -5.42 10.92
C SER A 41 5.77 -4.12 11.50
N ARG A 42 5.33 -2.95 10.97
CA ARG A 42 5.82 -1.66 11.42
C ARG A 42 5.15 -1.21 12.73
N PRO A 43 5.93 -0.63 13.66
CA PRO A 43 5.40 -0.12 14.91
C PRO A 43 4.62 1.19 14.68
N LYS A 44 3.71 1.52 15.61
CA LYS A 44 2.69 2.57 15.41
C LYS A 44 3.22 4.00 15.48
N ASP A 45 4.40 4.17 16.05
CA ASP A 45 5.15 5.40 16.26
C ASP A 45 5.96 5.82 15.02
N GLN A 46 6.09 4.93 14.03
CA GLN A 46 6.72 5.27 12.76
C GLN A 46 5.79 6.05 11.83
N CYS A 47 6.39 6.75 10.87
CA CYS A 47 5.65 7.50 9.87
C CYS A 47 4.79 6.58 9.00
N SER A 48 3.70 7.15 8.48
CA SER A 48 2.75 6.51 7.57
C SER A 48 3.28 6.26 6.15
N PHE A 49 4.55 6.57 5.87
CA PHE A 49 5.16 6.45 4.54
C PHE A 49 6.19 5.32 4.52
N VAL A 50 6.13 4.47 3.49
CA VAL A 50 7.06 3.37 3.28
C VAL A 50 7.41 3.28 1.81
N GLU A 51 8.68 3.16 1.50
CA GLU A 51 9.13 2.85 0.14
C GLU A 51 9.14 1.34 -0.06
N TYR A 52 8.58 0.88 -1.17
CA TYR A 52 8.51 -0.52 -1.54
C TYR A 52 8.61 -0.65 -3.06
N LYS A 53 9.77 -1.13 -3.54
CA LYS A 53 10.08 -1.23 -4.97
C LYS A 53 9.82 0.14 -5.64
N ASP A 54 9.06 0.15 -6.74
CA ASP A 54 8.71 1.35 -7.50
C ASP A 54 7.51 2.13 -6.92
N PHE A 55 7.09 1.79 -5.70
CA PHE A 55 5.93 2.40 -5.04
C PHE A 55 6.30 3.08 -3.73
N LYS A 56 5.76 4.28 -3.55
CA LYS A 56 5.59 4.91 -2.25
C LYS A 56 4.26 4.50 -1.65
N LEU A 57 4.31 3.78 -0.54
CA LEU A 57 3.15 3.35 0.22
C LEU A 57 2.78 4.38 1.28
N VAL A 58 1.49 4.70 1.37
CA VAL A 58 0.90 5.46 2.47
C VAL A 58 -0.03 4.53 3.22
N TYR A 59 0.22 4.33 4.52
CA TYR A 59 -0.63 3.46 5.34
C TYR A 59 -1.01 4.09 6.67
N ARG A 60 -2.21 3.76 7.15
CA ARG A 60 -2.70 4.23 8.46
C ARG A 60 -3.65 3.22 9.10
N GLN A 61 -3.50 3.04 10.40
CA GLN A 61 -4.41 2.24 11.20
C GLN A 61 -5.64 3.08 11.60
N TYR A 62 -6.83 2.55 11.32
CA TYR A 62 -8.13 3.05 11.78
C TYR A 62 -8.84 1.95 12.57
N ALA A 63 -8.85 2.08 13.90
CA ALA A 63 -9.36 1.05 14.81
C ALA A 63 -8.74 -0.35 14.56
N ALA A 64 -9.52 -1.30 14.03
CA ALA A 64 -9.08 -2.65 13.71
C ALA A 64 -8.67 -2.87 12.24
N LEU A 65 -8.73 -1.80 11.43
CA LEU A 65 -8.41 -1.82 10.01
C LEU A 65 -7.14 -1.01 9.73
N PHE A 66 -6.46 -1.41 8.66
CA PHE A 66 -5.35 -0.69 8.04
C PHE A 66 -5.80 -0.29 6.65
N ILE A 67 -5.65 0.99 6.34
CA ILE A 67 -5.81 1.52 4.99
C ILE A 67 -4.41 1.65 4.41
N VAL A 68 -4.19 1.08 3.22
CA VAL A 68 -2.92 1.13 2.51
C VAL A 68 -3.15 1.65 1.10
N VAL A 69 -2.34 2.60 0.67
CA VAL A 69 -2.41 3.23 -0.64
C VAL A 69 -1.03 3.13 -1.29
N GLY A 70 -0.96 2.54 -2.48
CA GLY A 70 0.25 2.51 -3.28
C GLY A 70 0.26 3.62 -4.30
N ILE A 71 1.32 4.42 -4.31
CA ILE A 71 1.54 5.54 -5.23
C ILE A 71 2.80 5.22 -6.03
N ASP A 72 2.76 5.44 -7.34
CA ASP A 72 3.94 5.30 -8.20
C ASP A 72 5.01 6.35 -7.87
N GLU A 73 6.27 5.93 -7.77
CA GLU A 73 7.39 6.82 -7.46
C GLU A 73 7.81 7.71 -8.65
N SER A 74 7.47 7.33 -9.88
CA SER A 74 7.85 8.05 -11.11
C SER A 74 7.24 9.45 -11.25
N GLU A 75 6.38 9.89 -10.33
CA GLU A 75 5.80 11.24 -10.31
C GLU A 75 6.31 12.13 -9.16
N VAL A 76 7.26 11.66 -8.35
CA VAL A 76 7.83 12.52 -7.29
C VAL A 76 8.89 13.48 -7.88
N SER A 77 9.41 13.19 -9.07
CA SER A 77 10.47 13.98 -9.73
C SER A 77 9.97 15.20 -10.52
N GLU A 78 8.70 15.23 -10.95
CA GLU A 78 8.18 16.28 -11.87
C GLU A 78 7.24 17.30 -11.22
N ALA A 79 6.94 17.17 -9.92
CA ALA A 79 6.11 18.13 -9.18
C ALA A 79 6.92 19.11 -8.30
N MET A 80 8.25 19.17 -8.47
CA MET A 80 9.15 20.17 -7.85
C MET A 80 9.74 21.14 -8.89
N LEU A 81 8.91 21.61 -9.83
CA LEU A 81 9.12 22.85 -10.59
C LEU A 81 7.84 23.67 -10.62
#